data_AF-A0A535ZGH3-F1
#
_entry.id   AF-A0A535ZGH3-F1
#
_cell.length_a   1.000
_cell.length_b   1.000
_cell.length_c   1.000
_cell.angle_alpha   90.00
_cell.angle_beta   90.00
_cell.angle_gamma   90.00
#
_symmetry.space_group_name_H-M   'P 1'
#
loop_
_entity.id
_entity.type
_entity.pdbx_description
1 polymer ?
#
loop_
_entity_poly.entity_id
_entity_poly.type
_entity_poly.pdbx_seq_one_letter_code
_entity_poly.pdbx_strand_id
1 'polypeptide(L)'
;MYSRADGTMATWAANGARFYFRSTAGIQLWEPTGKVQTVSPGLQWIRPWPSSDGSHITFSSLNAQGNHLVGILDTNGGPVAQASPEPRQNPGFLTPTLIWYAGEQLCTTTTPCGFGGPAQNGKFYV
;
A
#
# COMPACT_ATOMS: atom_id res chain seq x y z
N MET A 1 -14.10 -19.38 8.36
CA MET A 1 -14.09 -18.10 7.62
C MET A 1 -13.60 -17.02 8.57
N TYR A 2 -12.60 -16.22 8.18
CA TYR A 2 -12.08 -15.12 9.01
C TYR A 2 -12.74 -13.79 8.57
N SER A 3 -13.23 -13.00 9.52
CA SER A 3 -13.88 -11.70 9.25
C SER A 3 -13.63 -10.73 10.39
N ARG A 4 -13.50 -9.43 10.07
CA ARG A 4 -13.38 -8.34 11.04
C ARG A 4 -14.14 -7.10 10.57
N ALA A 5 -14.86 -6.47 11.49
CA ALA A 5 -15.66 -5.28 11.21
C ALA A 5 -14.82 -4.04 10.91
N ASP A 6 -13.59 -3.97 11.42
CA ASP A 6 -12.66 -2.85 11.25
C ASP A 6 -11.59 -3.09 10.18
N GLY A 7 -11.67 -4.22 9.47
CA GLY A 7 -10.73 -4.59 8.41
C GLY A 7 -11.12 -3.96 7.08
N THR A 8 -10.18 -3.29 6.41
CA THR A 8 -10.37 -2.71 5.08
C THR A 8 -9.16 -2.97 4.19
N MET A 9 -9.34 -2.78 2.86
CA MET A 9 -8.26 -2.80 1.87
C MET A 9 -7.31 -4.00 2.05
N ALA A 10 -7.89 -5.19 1.96
CA ALA A 10 -7.17 -6.41 2.21
C ALA A 10 -6.58 -7.00 0.93
N THR A 11 -5.52 -7.78 1.07
CA THR A 11 -4.93 -8.59 0.01
C THR A 11 -4.40 -9.90 0.55
N TRP A 12 -4.45 -10.93 -0.28
CA TRP A 12 -3.71 -12.16 -0.03
C TRP A 12 -2.25 -11.98 -0.45
N ALA A 13 -1.33 -12.65 0.24
CA ALA A 13 -0.02 -12.95 -0.35
C ALA A 13 -0.20 -13.86 -1.57
N ALA A 14 0.76 -13.85 -2.50
CA ALA A 14 0.64 -14.63 -3.74
C ALA A 14 0.47 -16.14 -3.52
N ASN A 15 1.02 -16.69 -2.42
CA ASN A 15 0.85 -18.10 -2.07
C ASN A 15 -0.50 -18.44 -1.42
N GLY A 16 -1.37 -17.45 -1.18
CA GLY A 16 -2.70 -17.64 -0.58
C GLY A 16 -2.71 -18.03 0.90
N ALA A 17 -1.55 -18.18 1.55
CA ALA A 17 -1.47 -18.63 2.95
C ALA A 17 -1.64 -17.48 3.95
N ARG A 18 -1.26 -16.25 3.57
CA ARG A 18 -1.26 -15.08 4.46
C ARG A 18 -2.22 -14.03 3.95
N PHE A 19 -3.04 -13.48 4.86
CA PHE A 19 -4.00 -12.42 4.53
C PHE A 19 -3.64 -11.13 5.25
N TYR A 20 -3.37 -10.09 4.48
CA TYR A 20 -3.00 -8.78 5.00
C TYR A 20 -4.17 -7.83 4.86
N PHE A 21 -4.42 -7.01 5.88
CA PHE A 21 -5.51 -6.05 5.88
C PHE A 21 -5.15 -4.83 6.73
N ARG A 22 -5.76 -3.69 6.40
CA ARG A 22 -5.64 -2.47 7.19
C ARG A 22 -6.69 -2.46 8.29
N SER A 23 -6.29 -2.05 9.48
CA SER A 23 -7.18 -1.70 10.59
C SER A 23 -6.72 -0.41 11.28
N THR A 24 -7.40 -0.03 12.38
CA THR A 24 -7.00 1.11 13.22
C THR A 24 -5.61 0.95 13.83
N ALA A 25 -5.12 -0.28 14.00
CA ALA A 25 -3.78 -0.57 14.49
C ALA A 25 -2.67 -0.41 13.42
N GLY A 26 -3.04 -0.29 12.15
CA GLY A 26 -2.13 -0.34 11.00
C GLY A 26 -2.35 -1.59 10.16
N ILE A 27 -1.28 -2.11 9.54
CA ILE A 27 -1.37 -3.33 8.73
C ILE A 27 -1.28 -4.55 9.63
N GLN A 28 -2.28 -5.41 9.52
CA GLN A 28 -2.36 -6.68 10.23
C GLN A 28 -2.25 -7.85 9.27
N LEU A 29 -1.65 -8.92 9.78
CA LEU A 29 -1.48 -10.20 9.12
C LEU A 29 -2.33 -11.23 9.87
N TRP A 30 -3.19 -11.92 9.13
CA TRP A 30 -3.82 -13.17 9.54
C TRP A 30 -3.08 -14.36 8.91
N GLU A 31 -2.78 -15.36 9.73
CA GLU A 31 -2.14 -16.61 9.34
C GLU A 31 -3.12 -17.80 9.40
N PRO A 32 -2.86 -18.91 8.70
CA PRO A 32 -3.76 -20.08 8.69
C PRO A 32 -3.96 -20.72 10.07
N THR A 33 -3.04 -20.50 11.00
CA THR A 33 -3.13 -20.91 12.41
C THR A 33 -4.21 -20.15 13.19
N GLY A 34 -4.83 -19.12 12.58
CA GLY A 34 -5.77 -18.21 13.22
C GLY A 34 -5.10 -17.03 13.92
N LYS A 35 -3.77 -16.99 13.99
CA LYS A 35 -3.04 -15.88 14.60
C LYS A 35 -3.23 -14.60 13.81
N VAL A 36 -3.44 -13.50 14.53
CA VAL A 36 -3.47 -12.14 13.99
C VAL A 36 -2.38 -11.32 14.65
N GLN A 37 -1.59 -10.59 13.87
CA GLN A 37 -0.52 -9.73 14.38
C GLN A 37 -0.38 -8.45 13.55
N THR A 38 0.04 -7.36 14.20
CA THR A 38 0.39 -6.11 13.51
C THR A 38 1.77 -6.25 12.90
N VAL A 39 1.88 -6.04 11.58
CA VAL A 39 3.15 -6.08 10.83
C VAL A 39 3.66 -4.70 10.45
N SER A 40 2.79 -3.68 10.45
CA SER A 40 3.20 -2.29 10.28
C SER A 40 2.28 -1.37 11.10
N PRO A 41 2.69 -0.99 12.32
CA PRO A 41 1.87 -0.15 13.19
C PRO A 41 1.56 1.22 12.57
N GLY A 42 0.31 1.65 12.66
CA GLY A 42 -0.13 2.97 12.19
C GLY A 42 -0.19 3.16 10.67
N LEU A 43 0.41 2.27 9.87
CA LEU A 43 0.39 2.39 8.41
C LEU A 43 -1.04 2.26 7.86
N GLN A 44 -1.50 3.30 7.17
CA GLN A 44 -2.80 3.36 6.51
C GLN A 44 -2.65 3.21 4.99
N TRP A 45 -2.41 1.98 4.53
CA TRP A 45 -2.24 1.73 3.11
C TRP A 45 -3.55 1.88 2.30
N ILE A 46 -3.40 2.01 1.00
CA ILE A 46 -4.45 2.19 0.00
C ILE A 46 -4.10 1.32 -1.20
N ARG A 47 -5.09 0.55 -1.68
CA ARG A 47 -4.98 -0.32 -2.88
C ARG A 47 -3.70 -1.20 -2.85
N PRO A 48 -3.53 -2.09 -1.86
CA PRO A 48 -2.37 -2.95 -1.80
C PRO A 48 -2.35 -3.92 -2.99
N TRP A 49 -1.15 -4.22 -3.48
CA TRP A 49 -0.90 -5.12 -4.60
C TRP A 49 0.30 -6.04 -4.31
N PRO A 50 0.09 -7.36 -4.19
CA PRO A 50 1.16 -8.30 -3.89
C PRO A 50 2.06 -8.54 -5.11
N SER A 51 3.36 -8.74 -4.89
CA SER A 51 4.27 -9.26 -5.92
C SER A 51 3.93 -10.73 -6.21
N SER A 52 4.20 -11.19 -7.44
CA SER A 52 3.81 -12.54 -7.85
C SER A 52 4.58 -13.67 -7.16
N ASP A 53 5.76 -13.39 -6.61
CA ASP A 53 6.54 -14.31 -5.77
C ASP A 53 6.12 -14.25 -4.28
N GLY A 54 5.23 -13.32 -3.93
CA GLY A 54 4.72 -13.11 -2.58
C GLY A 54 5.72 -12.49 -1.60
N SER A 55 6.89 -12.03 -2.06
CA SER A 55 7.91 -11.45 -1.20
C SER A 55 7.55 -10.03 -0.72
N HIS A 56 6.79 -9.28 -1.53
CA HIS A 56 6.46 -7.89 -1.25
C HIS A 56 4.99 -7.57 -1.50
N ILE A 57 4.53 -6.46 -0.92
CA ILE A 57 3.24 -5.84 -1.24
C ILE A 57 3.49 -4.34 -1.47
N THR A 58 3.18 -3.85 -2.66
CA THR A 58 3.21 -2.40 -2.93
C THR A 58 1.86 -1.78 -2.62
N PHE A 59 1.85 -0.50 -2.27
CA PHE A 59 0.64 0.21 -1.89
C PHE A 59 0.83 1.73 -2.01
N SER A 60 -0.27 2.47 -2.02
CA SER A 60 -0.25 3.91 -1.77
C SER A 60 -0.51 4.21 -0.29
N SER A 61 0.12 5.23 0.28
CA SER A 61 -0.30 5.88 1.53
C SER A 61 -0.44 7.38 1.30
N LEU A 62 -0.94 8.14 2.27
CA LEU A 62 -1.05 9.59 2.16
C LEU A 62 -0.05 10.28 3.07
N ASN A 63 0.60 11.33 2.56
CA ASN A 63 1.35 12.26 3.40
C ASN A 63 0.42 13.32 4.03
N ALA A 64 0.99 14.22 4.83
CA ALA A 64 0.22 15.25 5.54
C ALA A 64 -0.51 16.23 4.60
N GLN A 65 -0.05 16.39 3.36
CA GLN A 65 -0.68 17.21 2.33
C GLN A 65 -1.73 16.45 1.51
N GLY A 66 -1.93 15.16 1.79
CA GLY A 66 -2.86 14.31 1.04
C GLY A 66 -2.31 13.81 -0.29
N ASN A 67 -1.00 13.93 -0.54
CA ASN A 67 -0.36 13.33 -1.71
C ASN A 67 -0.08 11.85 -1.48
N HIS A 68 -0.14 11.05 -2.54
CA HIS A 68 0.13 9.62 -2.47
C HIS A 68 1.63 9.34 -2.42
N LEU A 69 2.02 8.44 -1.51
CA LEU A 69 3.36 7.88 -1.43
C LEU A 69 3.31 6.40 -1.83
N VAL A 70 4.21 5.97 -2.71
CA VAL A 70 4.32 4.54 -3.06
C VAL A 70 5.24 3.85 -2.07
N GLY A 71 4.65 2.95 -1.29
CA GLY A 71 5.36 2.11 -0.33
C GLY A 71 5.51 0.66 -0.80
N ILE A 72 6.45 -0.04 -0.18
CA ILE A 72 6.72 -1.46 -0.37
C ILE A 72 6.81 -2.09 1.03
N LEU A 73 5.91 -3.00 1.34
CA LEU A 73 5.95 -3.82 2.55
C LEU A 73 6.69 -5.13 2.21
N ASP A 74 7.74 -5.45 2.96
CA ASP A 74 8.39 -6.76 2.91
C ASP A 74 7.58 -7.77 3.76
N THR A 75 7.17 -8.86 3.14
CA THR A 75 6.37 -9.90 3.81
C THR A 75 7.19 -10.79 4.74
N ASN A 76 8.52 -10.69 4.70
CA ASN A 76 9.45 -11.37 5.60
C ASN A 76 9.80 -10.53 6.83
N GLY A 77 9.23 -9.33 6.97
CA GLY A 77 9.37 -8.49 8.16
C GLY A 77 10.46 -7.43 8.09
N GLY A 78 11.01 -7.15 6.90
CA GLY A 78 11.83 -5.98 6.66
C GLY A 78 11.06 -4.66 6.84
N PRO A 79 11.80 -3.53 6.96
CA PRO A 79 11.17 -2.21 7.05
C PRO A 79 10.38 -1.87 5.79
N VAL A 80 9.35 -1.04 5.94
CA VAL A 80 8.63 -0.48 4.80
C VAL A 80 9.57 0.43 4.02
N ALA A 81 9.73 0.16 2.73
CA ALA A 81 10.51 0.99 1.81
C ALA A 81 9.59 1.93 1.01
N GLN A 82 10.18 2.99 0.42
CA GLN A 82 9.52 3.81 -0.57
C GLN A 82 10.07 3.52 -1.96
N ALA A 83 9.19 3.40 -2.95
CA ALA A 83 9.60 3.17 -4.34
C ALA A 83 10.01 4.46 -5.05
N SER A 84 9.51 5.61 -4.59
CA SER A 84 9.76 6.91 -5.22
C SER A 84 9.91 8.01 -4.16
N PRO A 85 10.86 8.93 -4.33
CA PRO A 85 10.95 10.13 -3.49
C PRO A 85 9.84 11.15 -3.82
N GLU A 86 9.28 11.07 -5.03
CA GLU A 86 8.21 11.95 -5.47
C GLU A 86 6.84 11.32 -5.22
N PRO A 87 5.79 12.13 -4.98
CA PRO A 87 4.44 11.59 -4.89
C PRO A 87 3.96 10.92 -6.18
N ARG A 88 3.37 9.74 -5.99
CA ARG A 88 2.97 8.79 -7.04
C ARG A 88 1.81 7.95 -6.54
N GLN A 89 0.98 7.48 -7.45
CA GLN A 89 -0.26 6.78 -7.11
C GLN A 89 -0.44 5.46 -7.87
N ASN A 90 -1.34 4.63 -7.32
CA ASN A 90 -1.76 3.35 -7.90
C ASN A 90 -0.60 2.43 -8.30
N PRO A 91 0.32 2.09 -7.38
CA PRO A 91 1.41 1.21 -7.72
C PRO A 91 0.92 -0.22 -7.98
N GLY A 92 1.61 -0.92 -8.87
CA GLY A 92 1.38 -2.32 -9.15
C GLY A 92 2.63 -3.00 -9.66
N PHE A 93 2.84 -4.26 -9.27
CA PHE A 93 3.97 -5.05 -9.74
C PHE A 93 3.79 -5.47 -11.20
N LEU A 94 4.78 -5.18 -12.05
CA LEU A 94 4.91 -5.73 -13.40
C LEU A 94 5.69 -7.06 -13.40
N THR A 95 6.65 -7.18 -12.49
CA THR A 95 7.41 -8.40 -12.18
C THR A 95 7.50 -8.53 -10.65
N PRO A 96 8.09 -9.59 -10.07
CA PRO A 96 8.30 -9.66 -8.63
C PRO A 96 9.01 -8.45 -7.99
N THR A 97 9.80 -7.71 -8.76
CA THR A 97 10.67 -6.62 -8.26
C THR A 97 10.45 -5.28 -8.94
N LEU A 98 9.71 -5.23 -10.05
CA LEU A 98 9.50 -4.04 -10.85
C LEU A 98 8.10 -3.48 -10.61
N ILE A 99 8.00 -2.22 -10.22
CA ILE A 99 6.73 -1.59 -9.84
C ILE A 99 6.43 -0.47 -10.81
N TRP A 100 5.27 -0.55 -11.48
CA TRP A 100 4.72 0.58 -12.21
C TRP A 100 3.92 1.48 -11.27
N TYR A 101 3.94 2.79 -11.50
CA TYR A 101 3.09 3.76 -10.79
C TYR A 101 2.82 5.02 -11.64
N ALA A 102 1.71 5.70 -11.36
CA ALA A 102 1.31 6.91 -12.06
C ALA A 102 1.80 8.18 -11.35
N GLY A 103 2.17 9.18 -12.14
CA GLY A 103 2.44 10.53 -11.67
C GLY A 103 1.17 11.25 -11.29
N GLU A 104 1.27 12.15 -10.32
CA GLU A 104 0.16 12.95 -9.85
C GLU A 104 0.47 14.44 -9.83
N GLN A 105 -0.58 15.25 -9.82
CA GLN A 105 -0.50 16.69 -9.58
C GLN A 105 -0.37 16.92 -8.07
N LEU A 106 0.69 17.62 -7.66
CA LEU A 106 0.99 17.79 -6.25
C LEU A 106 -0.01 18.72 -5.57
N CYS A 107 -0.64 18.22 -4.51
CA CYS A 107 -1.33 19.04 -3.53
C CYS A 107 -0.31 19.79 -2.70
N THR A 108 -0.53 21.09 -2.55
CA THR A 108 0.23 21.93 -1.63
C THR A 108 -0.72 22.57 -0.62
N THR A 109 -0.15 23.26 0.37
CA THR A 109 -0.94 24.05 1.32
C THR A 109 -1.69 25.20 0.64
N THR A 110 -1.18 25.71 -0.49
CA THR A 110 -1.79 26.81 -1.26
C THR A 110 -2.72 26.32 -2.37
N THR A 111 -2.51 25.09 -2.84
CA THR A 111 -3.31 24.45 -3.89
C THR A 111 -3.74 23.05 -3.40
N PRO A 112 -4.72 22.96 -2.49
CA PRO A 112 -5.19 21.67 -1.98
C PRO A 112 -6.00 20.94 -3.05
N CYS A 113 -5.85 19.62 -3.14
CA CYS A 113 -6.57 18.81 -4.15
C CYS A 113 -8.04 18.51 -3.81
N GLY A 114 -8.55 19.01 -2.68
CA GLY A 114 -9.91 18.74 -2.21
C GLY A 114 -10.14 17.26 -1.89
N PHE A 115 -11.42 16.88 -1.73
CA PHE A 115 -11.81 15.53 -1.31
C PHE A 115 -11.51 14.41 -2.33
N GLY A 116 -11.26 14.77 -3.59
CA GLY A 116 -10.91 13.81 -4.65
C GLY A 116 -9.47 13.32 -4.59
N GLY A 117 -8.60 13.99 -3.83
CA GLY A 117 -7.17 13.73 -3.83
C GLY A 117 -6.46 14.23 -5.11
N PRO A 118 -5.14 14.05 -5.20
CA PRO A 118 -4.34 14.50 -6.33
C PRO A 118 -4.72 13.77 -7.63
N ALA A 119 -5.04 14.54 -8.66
CA ALA A 119 -5.34 14.01 -9.99
C ALA A 119 -4.08 13.44 -10.65
N GLN A 120 -4.24 12.45 -11.53
CA GLN A 120 -3.14 11.95 -12.36
C GLN A 120 -2.66 13.03 -13.32
N ASN A 121 -1.34 13.10 -13.53
CA ASN A 121 -0.72 14.05 -14.46
C ASN A 121 -0.47 13.48 -15.86
N GLY A 122 -0.89 12.23 -16.11
CA GLY A 122 -0.72 11.53 -17.39
C GLY A 122 0.66 10.91 -17.61
N LYS A 123 1.61 11.06 -16.67
CA LYS A 123 2.92 10.41 -16.71
C LYS A 123 2.89 9.09 -15.94
N PHE A 124 3.66 8.13 -16.41
CA PHE A 124 3.81 6.81 -15.78
C PHE A 124 5.29 6.48 -15.65
N TYR A 125 5.60 5.69 -14.63
CA TYR A 125 6.96 5.35 -14.25
C TYR A 125 7.02 3.87 -13.91
N VAL A 126 8.24 3.36 -13.93
CA VAL A 126 8.62 1.98 -13.62
C VAL A 126 9.90 2.03 -12.80
#